data_AF-A0A1Z2TPF3-F1
#
_entry.id   AF-A0A1Z2TPF3-F1
#
_cell.length_a   1.000
_cell.length_b   1.000
_cell.length_c   1.000
_cell.angle_alpha   90.00
_cell.angle_beta   90.00
_cell.angle_gamma   90.00
#
_symmetry.space_group_name_H-M   'P 1'
#
loop_
_entity.id
_entity.type
_entity.pdbx_description
1 polymer ?
#
loop_
_entity_poly.entity_id
_entity_poly.type
_entity_poly.pdbx_seq_one_letter_code
_entity_poly.pdbx_strand_id
1 'polypeptide(L)'
;MTVKPEKRLTKLVLRFGSIDWERAMGKQYELLKDERVWRAFINGYAKNGFVIFDEEDLPRAELLEKLSELKPEITREETVTVGELIESSYSWNNLLGRMES
;
A
#
# COMPACT_ATOMS: atom_id res chain seq x y z
N MET A 1 17.20 11.24 3.15
CA MET A 1 17.27 9.89 3.75
C MET A 1 18.10 9.00 2.84
N THR A 2 19.17 8.40 3.35
CA THR A 2 19.87 7.33 2.61
C THR A 2 19.07 6.05 2.80
N VAL A 3 18.23 5.76 1.81
CA VAL A 3 17.35 4.58 1.85
C VAL A 3 18.18 3.34 1.52
N LYS A 4 18.25 2.40 2.46
CA LYS A 4 18.96 1.13 2.25
C LYS A 4 18.08 0.18 1.41
N PRO A 5 18.55 -0.33 0.27
CA PRO A 5 17.74 -1.19 -0.60
C PRO A 5 17.36 -2.52 0.06
N GLU A 6 18.17 -2.99 1.03
CA GLU A 6 17.95 -4.21 1.80
C GLU A 6 16.91 -4.08 2.92
N LYS A 7 16.43 -2.86 3.23
CA LYS A 7 15.42 -2.65 4.26
C LYS A 7 14.15 -3.41 3.87
N ARG A 8 13.63 -4.20 4.82
CA ARG A 8 12.42 -5.01 4.66
C ARG A 8 11.21 -4.20 5.09
N LEU A 9 10.18 -4.24 4.26
CA LEU A 9 8.88 -3.63 4.50
C LEU A 9 7.81 -4.72 4.51
N THR A 10 6.72 -4.44 5.21
CA THR A 10 5.57 -5.33 5.27
C THR A 10 4.52 -4.88 4.27
N LYS A 11 4.11 -5.79 3.38
CA LYS A 11 3.01 -5.61 2.45
C LYS A 11 1.82 -6.42 2.93
N LEU A 12 0.74 -5.75 3.29
CA LEU A 12 -0.54 -6.38 3.59
C LEU A 12 -1.46 -6.24 2.39
N VAL A 13 -2.01 -7.35 1.94
CA VAL A 13 -3.08 -7.39 0.94
C VAL A 13 -4.40 -7.51 1.67
N LEU A 14 -5.26 -6.52 1.45
CA LEU A 14 -6.48 -6.31 2.20
C LEU A 14 -7.69 -6.51 1.31
N ARG A 15 -8.74 -7.10 1.88
CA ARG A 15 -10.11 -7.06 1.36
C ARG A 15 -10.95 -6.17 2.26
N PHE A 16 -11.85 -5.39 1.68
CA PHE A 16 -12.66 -4.42 2.40
C PHE A 16 -14.13 -4.83 2.39
N GLY A 17 -14.73 -4.94 3.58
CA GLY A 17 -16.14 -5.33 3.69
C GLY A 17 -17.11 -4.19 3.34
N SER A 18 -16.73 -2.94 3.58
CA SER A 18 -17.60 -1.77 3.38
C SER A 18 -16.81 -0.59 2.85
N ILE A 19 -16.78 -0.44 1.53
CA ILE A 19 -16.02 0.61 0.86
C ILE A 19 -16.76 1.08 -0.40
N ASP A 20 -16.66 2.39 -0.63
CA ASP A 20 -17.06 3.07 -1.86
C ASP A 20 -15.83 3.81 -2.43
N TRP A 21 -15.87 4.19 -3.72
CA TRP A 21 -14.77 4.86 -4.40
C TRP A 21 -14.33 6.17 -3.72
N GLU A 22 -15.24 6.96 -3.15
CA GLU A 22 -14.89 8.21 -2.45
C GLU A 22 -14.09 7.91 -1.18
N ARG A 23 -14.57 6.96 -0.38
CA ARG A 23 -13.93 6.53 0.88
C ARG A 23 -12.58 5.86 0.61
N ALA A 24 -12.49 5.08 -0.47
CA ALA A 24 -11.23 4.48 -0.91
C ALA A 24 -10.19 5.53 -1.25
N MET A 25 -10.57 6.54 -2.05
CA MET A 25 -9.68 7.62 -2.46
C MET A 25 -9.22 8.46 -1.26
N GLY A 26 -10.16 8.83 -0.38
CA GLY A 26 -9.87 9.57 0.85
C GLY A 26 -8.88 8.83 1.73
N LYS A 27 -9.15 7.56 2.06
CA LYS A 27 -8.27 6.76 2.93
C LYS A 27 -6.91 6.48 2.30
N GLN A 28 -6.85 6.24 0.99
CA GLN A 28 -5.58 6.09 0.30
C GLN A 28 -4.74 7.37 0.42
N TYR A 29 -5.35 8.54 0.22
CA TYR A 29 -4.66 9.82 0.37
C TYR A 29 -4.20 10.08 1.81
N GLU A 30 -5.03 9.75 2.81
CA GLU A 30 -4.64 9.85 4.23
C GLU A 30 -3.46 8.94 4.57
N LEU A 31 -3.47 7.69 4.11
CA LEU A 31 -2.36 6.76 4.33
C LEU A 31 -1.05 7.27 3.71
N LEU A 32 -1.11 7.80 2.49
CA LEU A 32 0.08 8.30 1.79
C LEU A 32 0.66 9.60 2.37
N LYS A 33 -0.03 10.25 3.31
CA LYS A 33 0.53 11.36 4.09
C LYS A 33 1.39 10.89 5.26
N ASP A 34 1.20 9.65 5.72
CA ASP A 34 2.00 9.06 6.77
C ASP A 34 3.32 8.57 6.16
N GLU A 35 4.44 9.22 6.50
CA GLU A 35 5.77 8.91 5.94
C GLU A 35 6.24 7.47 6.21
N ARG A 36 5.62 6.80 7.20
CA ARG A 36 5.87 5.40 7.54
C ARG A 36 5.16 4.44 6.58
N VAL A 37 4.20 4.93 5.80
CA VAL A 37 3.54 4.22 4.71
C VAL A 37 4.26 4.53 3.41
N TRP A 38 4.91 3.52 2.87
CA TRP A 38 5.71 3.65 1.65
C TRP A 38 4.85 3.61 0.39
N ARG A 39 3.78 2.80 0.41
CA ARG A 39 2.84 2.70 -0.70
C ARG A 39 1.49 2.22 -0.20
N ALA A 40 0.42 2.80 -0.71
CA ALA A 40 -0.92 2.32 -0.48
C ALA A 40 -1.70 2.33 -1.79
N PHE A 41 -2.49 1.29 -1.99
CA PHE A 41 -3.44 1.19 -3.07
C PHE A 41 -4.75 0.63 -2.53
N ILE A 42 -5.85 1.35 -2.71
CA ILE A 42 -7.18 0.94 -2.26
C ILE A 42 -8.14 1.08 -3.43
N ASN A 43 -8.77 -0.02 -3.80
CA ASN A 43 -9.77 -0.08 -4.86
C ASN A 43 -11.17 -0.25 -4.24
N GLY A 44 -11.95 0.84 -4.26
CA GLY A 44 -13.33 0.83 -3.76
C GLY A 44 -14.28 -0.05 -4.57
N TYR A 45 -14.07 -0.17 -5.88
CA TYR A 45 -14.91 -1.00 -6.77
C TYR A 45 -14.65 -2.49 -6.57
N ALA A 46 -13.38 -2.89 -6.57
CA ALA A 46 -12.98 -4.29 -6.39
C ALA A 46 -12.93 -4.72 -4.92
N LYS A 47 -13.16 -3.78 -3.98
CA LYS A 47 -13.13 -3.98 -2.54
C LYS A 47 -11.87 -4.66 -2.04
N ASN A 48 -10.74 -4.30 -2.64
CA ASN A 48 -9.44 -4.86 -2.32
C ASN A 48 -8.36 -3.78 -2.39
N GLY A 49 -7.18 -4.10 -1.89
CA GLY A 49 -6.07 -3.18 -1.91
C GLY A 49 -4.83 -3.78 -1.27
N PHE A 50 -3.79 -2.98 -1.17
CA PHE A 50 -2.61 -3.33 -0.40
C PHE A 50 -2.00 -2.09 0.23
N VAL A 51 -1.29 -2.29 1.34
CA VAL A 51 -0.49 -1.27 2.00
C VAL A 51 0.89 -1.83 2.26
N ILE A 52 1.91 -1.07 1.89
CA ILE A 52 3.32 -1.34 2.14
C ILE A 52 3.80 -0.29 3.13
N PHE A 53 4.26 -0.73 4.29
CA PHE A 53 4.67 0.13 5.38
C PHE A 53 5.86 -0.49 6.11
N ASP A 54 6.51 0.34 6.91
CA ASP A 54 7.57 -0.10 7.79
C ASP A 54 7.01 -0.54 9.13
N GLU A 55 7.02 -1.84 9.43
CA GLU A 55 6.42 -2.35 10.68
C GLU A 55 7.24 -1.97 11.93
N GLU A 56 8.52 -1.62 11.76
CA GLU A 56 9.37 -1.11 12.85
C GLU A 56 8.90 0.28 13.33
N ASP A 57 8.43 1.13 12.42
CA ASP A 57 7.97 2.51 12.69
C ASP A 57 6.44 2.64 12.82
N LEU A 58 5.67 1.79 12.12
CA LEU A 58 4.20 1.76 12.13
C LEU A 58 3.69 0.38 12.54
N PRO A 59 3.21 0.20 13.77
CA PRO A 59 2.68 -1.09 14.19
C PRO A 59 1.40 -1.43 13.41
N ARG A 60 1.30 -2.67 12.96
CA ARG A 60 0.13 -3.19 12.21
C ARG A 60 -1.23 -2.88 12.83
N ALA A 61 -1.33 -2.88 14.15
CA ALA A 61 -2.59 -2.60 14.86
C ALA A 61 -3.05 -1.16 14.62
N GLU A 62 -2.10 -0.20 14.61
CA GLU A 62 -2.39 1.20 14.32
C GLU A 62 -2.83 1.37 12.86
N LEU A 63 -2.19 0.68 11.92
CA LEU A 63 -2.61 0.69 10.51
C LEU A 63 -4.03 0.15 10.31
N LEU A 64 -4.35 -0.98 10.95
CA LEU A 64 -5.68 -1.59 10.87
C LEU A 64 -6.75 -0.71 11.53
N GLU A 65 -6.41 0.00 12.61
CA GLU A 65 -7.31 0.96 13.25
C GLU A 65 -7.65 2.12 12.31
N LYS A 66 -6.64 2.71 11.63
CA LYS A 66 -6.85 3.75 10.61
C LYS A 66 -7.77 3.31 9.47
N LEU A 67 -7.78 2.01 9.18
CA LEU A 67 -8.59 1.38 8.13
C LEU A 67 -9.89 0.76 8.63
N SER A 68 -10.15 0.72 9.94
CA SER A 68 -11.26 -0.02 10.57
C SER A 68 -12.62 0.35 9.99
N GLU A 69 -12.80 1.62 9.61
CA GLU A 69 -14.01 2.14 8.98
C GLU A 69 -14.37 1.45 7.65
N LEU A 70 -13.38 0.85 6.98
CA LEU A 70 -13.53 0.11 5.73
C LEU A 70 -13.76 -1.40 5.93
N LYS A 71 -13.73 -1.86 7.20
CA LYS A 71 -13.76 -3.27 7.61
C LYS A 71 -12.69 -4.08 6.87
N PRO A 72 -11.39 -3.82 7.14
CA PRO A 72 -10.29 -4.47 6.45
C PRO A 72 -10.11 -5.90 6.95
N GLU A 73 -9.91 -6.83 6.03
CA GLU A 73 -9.56 -8.22 6.27
C GLU A 73 -8.21 -8.50 5.59
N ILE A 74 -7.25 -9.01 6.36
CA ILE A 74 -5.94 -9.38 5.80
C ILE A 74 -6.12 -10.70 5.03
N THR A 75 -5.94 -10.64 3.72
CA THR A 75 -6.03 -11.81 2.85
C THR A 75 -4.66 -12.43 2.60
N ARG A 76 -3.59 -11.61 2.65
CA ARG A 76 -2.21 -12.06 2.48
C ARG A 76 -1.25 -11.07 3.13
N GLU A 77 -0.15 -11.61 3.64
CA GLU A 77 1.01 -10.84 4.11
C GLU A 77 2.22 -11.24 3.26
N GLU A 78 3.00 -10.25 2.83
CA GLU A 78 4.21 -10.43 2.06
C GLU A 78 5.31 -9.51 2.61
N THR A 79 6.56 -9.96 2.58
CA THR A 79 7.71 -9.10 2.84
C THR A 79 8.27 -8.62 1.53
N VAL A 80 8.50 -7.32 1.41
CA VAL A 80 9.12 -6.71 0.22
C VAL A 80 10.31 -5.88 0.64
N THR A 81 11.39 -5.90 -0.12
CA THR A 81 12.51 -4.98 0.12
C THR A 81 12.27 -3.63 -0.54
N VAL A 82 12.95 -2.60 -0.05
CA VAL A 82 12.91 -1.29 -0.70
C VAL A 82 13.45 -1.35 -2.12
N GLY A 83 14.50 -2.14 -2.37
CA GLY A 83 15.04 -2.37 -3.72
C GLY A 83 13.96 -2.90 -4.69
N GLU A 84 13.25 -3.97 -4.29
CA GLU A 84 12.16 -4.55 -5.09
C GLU A 84 11.01 -3.56 -5.32
N LEU A 85 10.67 -2.74 -4.32
CA LEU A 85 9.62 -1.73 -4.44
C LEU A 85 9.98 -0.65 -5.47
N ILE A 86 11.24 -0.23 -5.48
CA ILE A 86 11.78 0.74 -6.44
C ILE A 86 11.77 0.14 -7.84
N GLU A 87 12.29 -1.08 -8.02
CA GLU A 87 12.29 -1.79 -9.31
C GLU A 87 10.86 -1.99 -9.85
N SER A 88 9.92 -2.40 -8.99
CA SER A 88 8.51 -2.53 -9.36
C SER A 88 7.93 -1.20 -9.84
N SER A 89 8.27 -0.09 -9.19
CA SER A 89 7.80 1.25 -9.57
C SER A 89 8.37 1.71 -10.92
N TYR A 90 9.62 1.39 -11.22
CA TYR A 90 10.21 1.63 -12.55
C TYR A 90 9.63 0.71 -13.63
N SER A 91 9.22 -0.51 -13.28
CA SER A 91 8.58 -1.45 -14.22
C SER A 91 7.21 -0.94 -14.70
N TRP A 92 6.42 -0.31 -13.82
CA TRP A 92 5.19 0.39 -14.23
C TRP A 92 5.47 1.51 -15.25
N ASN A 93 6.59 2.23 -15.11
CA ASN A 93 6.99 3.27 -16.07
C ASN A 93 7.29 2.69 -17.47
N ASN A 94 7.87 1.49 -17.54
CA ASN A 94 8.12 0.80 -18.81
C ASN A 94 6.84 0.28 -19.49
N LEU A 95 5.80 -0.05 -18.73
CA LEU A 95 4.51 -0.46 -19.28
C LEU A 95 3.69 0.73 -19.80
N LEU A 96 3.76 1.89 -19.12
CA LEU A 96 3.14 3.13 -19.59
C LEU A 96 3.81 3.68 -20.85
N GLY A 97 5.15 3.61 -20.95
CA GLY A 97 5.87 4.03 -22.15
C GLY A 97 5.61 3.17 -23.41
N ARG A 98 5.03 1.97 -23.26
CA ARG A 98 4.64 1.10 -24.40
C ARG A 98 3.23 1.35 -24.93
N MET A 99 2.40 2.12 -24.23
CA MET A 99 1.05 2.48 -24.71
C MET A 99 1.05 3.75 -25.59
N GLU A 100 2.19 4.46 -25.69
CA GLU A 100 2.34 5.66 -26.52
C GLU A 100 3.18 5.44 -27.80
N SER A 101 3.31 4.20 -28.29
CA SER A 101 3.98 3.89 -29.58
C SER A 101 3.09 3.09 -30.52
#